data_AF-A0A7J7JWY5-F1
#
_entry.id   AF-A0A7J7JWY5-F1
#
_cell.length_a   1.000
_cell.length_b   1.000
_cell.length_c   1.000
_cell.angle_alpha   90.00
_cell.angle_beta   90.00
_cell.angle_gamma   90.00
#
_symmetry.space_group_name_H-M   'P 1'
#
loop_
_entity.id
_entity.type
_entity.pdbx_description
1 polymer ?
#
loop_
_entity_poly.entity_id
_entity_poly.type
_entity_poly.pdbx_seq_one_letter_code
_entity_poly.pdbx_strand_id
1 'polypeptide(L)'
;MYTLCEETEEEKEKKKLKEKAREEFFAAIKFEESACKTRLELIKLVAVKSLNDLKNKADDVYKDLNDWLGARFLKEIESIDHMSEKMRHAIESRNKLKEQIILVQEDFLIAEDVKTMRTPSPPPRPPPVEPSHSEYFTITQLLSLYTQFTLVAHDGVISVKSFIDIFNEFTSLTHGMEMLPDYWMNIQLPQLQDLASMLSFDGEYINWKSFIVAVAQPIALPTNDELMETLAKFKEMDQRSMGYVTREQYDKINLWFSTAGSESPTDPSQPCQYNRLENLKNSLFNFFALHDESPSKLFYKEMLMYFSVSSDAYEGFLRALSVVSEKLINMEDPTSDVPVYVNYLYEVLHHGEGYQGSGDSHRFALPPEQEKTLPLEKLHAVYEELCGDINAGISFRVLYEHPIIQDCVSKFTRFKQVDLRSIFSPMTPSADLGFVETASVKE
;
A
#
# COMPACT_ATOMS: atom_id res chain seq x y z
N MET A 1 48.14 144.39 -47.23
CA MET A 1 49.22 144.00 -46.30
C MET A 1 48.85 142.65 -45.72
N TYR A 2 49.55 141.60 -46.16
CA TYR A 2 49.46 140.28 -45.56
C TYR A 2 50.35 140.27 -44.32
N THR A 3 49.78 140.17 -43.12
CA THR A 3 50.51 139.76 -41.92
C THR A 3 50.37 138.24 -41.82
N LEU A 4 51.27 137.52 -42.49
CA LEU A 4 51.57 136.14 -42.13
C LEU A 4 52.27 136.20 -40.77
N CYS A 5 51.57 135.84 -39.70
CA CYS A 5 52.24 135.44 -38.46
C CYS A 5 53.09 134.22 -38.79
N GLU A 6 54.41 134.39 -38.72
CA GLU A 6 55.38 133.30 -38.86
C GLU A 6 55.13 132.31 -37.71
N GLU A 7 54.67 131.09 -38.04
CA GLU A 7 54.76 129.93 -37.13
C GLU A 7 56.25 129.80 -36.74
N THR A 8 56.56 129.97 -35.46
CA THR A 8 57.91 129.81 -34.90
C THR A 8 58.51 128.46 -35.30
N GLU A 9 59.81 128.39 -35.59
CA GLU A 9 60.47 127.13 -36.03
C GLU A 9 60.22 125.94 -35.08
N GLU A 10 60.06 126.22 -33.79
CA GLU A 10 59.71 125.24 -32.76
C GLU A 10 58.31 124.61 -33.00
N GLU A 11 57.33 125.35 -33.53
CA GLU A 11 56.00 124.84 -33.87
C GLU A 11 56.00 124.00 -35.15
N LYS A 12 56.83 124.36 -36.14
CA LYS A 12 56.98 123.57 -37.38
C LYS A 12 57.66 122.23 -37.12
N GLU A 13 58.72 122.20 -36.32
CA GLU A 13 59.35 120.95 -35.86
C GLU A 13 58.37 120.09 -35.06
N LYS A 14 57.60 120.69 -34.13
CA LYS A 14 56.61 119.97 -33.33
C LYS A 14 55.46 119.40 -34.18
N LYS A 15 55.04 120.10 -35.24
CA LYS A 15 54.04 119.63 -36.20
C LYS A 15 54.55 118.47 -37.05
N LYS A 16 55.79 118.55 -37.56
CA LYS A 16 56.45 117.44 -38.28
C LYS A 16 56.63 116.21 -37.39
N LEU A 17 57.04 116.40 -36.14
CA LEU A 17 57.20 115.31 -35.19
C LEU A 17 55.86 114.64 -34.86
N LYS A 18 54.78 115.43 -34.75
CA LYS A 18 53.42 114.93 -34.55
C LYS A 18 52.86 114.18 -35.77
N GLU A 19 53.17 114.64 -36.98
CA GLU A 19 52.83 113.93 -38.22
C GLU A 19 53.59 112.61 -38.34
N LYS A 20 54.90 112.62 -38.10
CA LYS A 20 55.72 111.40 -38.09
C LYS A 20 55.23 110.38 -37.05
N ALA A 21 54.94 110.83 -35.82
CA ALA A 21 54.37 109.97 -34.78
C ALA A 21 52.98 109.42 -35.17
N ARG A 22 52.18 110.19 -35.91
CA ARG A 22 50.88 109.74 -36.43
C ARG A 22 51.03 108.69 -37.53
N GLU A 23 51.98 108.87 -38.44
CA GLU A 23 52.31 107.90 -39.49
C GLU A 23 52.83 106.60 -38.89
N GLU A 24 53.77 106.68 -37.93
CA GLU A 24 54.29 105.52 -37.20
C GLU A 24 53.18 104.78 -36.44
N PHE A 25 52.25 105.50 -35.80
CA PHE A 25 51.10 104.90 -35.14
C PHE A 25 50.16 104.15 -36.09
N PHE A 26 49.83 104.74 -37.25
CA PHE A 26 48.99 104.05 -38.25
C PHE A 26 49.70 102.86 -38.90
N ALA A 27 51.01 102.96 -39.11
CA ALA A 27 51.82 101.84 -39.60
C ALA A 27 51.86 100.70 -38.56
N ALA A 28 52.01 101.03 -37.27
CA ALA A 28 52.00 100.05 -36.18
C ALA A 28 50.62 99.37 -36.04
N ILE A 29 49.51 100.10 -36.16
CA ILE A 29 48.15 99.52 -36.16
C ILE A 29 47.99 98.54 -37.33
N LYS A 30 48.36 98.94 -38.55
CA LYS A 30 48.25 98.06 -39.72
C LYS A 30 49.12 96.81 -39.59
N PHE A 31 50.30 96.95 -39.00
CA PHE A 31 51.19 95.83 -38.74
C PHE A 31 50.59 94.87 -37.70
N GLU A 32 50.05 95.39 -36.59
CA GLU A 32 49.41 94.55 -35.55
C GLU A 32 48.13 93.90 -36.08
N GLU A 33 47.33 94.59 -36.90
CA GLU A 33 46.16 94.02 -37.58
C GLU A 33 46.58 92.85 -38.48
N SER A 34 47.62 93.05 -39.30
CA SER A 34 48.14 91.98 -40.15
C SER A 34 48.70 90.81 -39.33
N ALA A 35 49.45 91.09 -38.27
CA ALA A 35 50.00 90.06 -37.38
C ALA A 35 48.89 89.27 -36.66
N CYS A 36 47.85 89.96 -36.18
CA CYS A 36 46.68 89.35 -35.55
C CYS A 36 45.94 88.44 -36.54
N LYS A 37 45.73 88.90 -37.78
CA LYS A 37 45.11 88.09 -38.84
C LYS A 37 45.92 86.82 -39.14
N THR A 38 47.24 86.93 -39.22
CA THR A 38 48.11 85.76 -39.43
C THR A 38 48.06 84.78 -38.25
N ARG A 39 48.05 85.27 -37.01
CA ARG A 39 47.90 84.42 -35.81
C ARG A 39 46.55 83.69 -35.80
N LEU A 40 45.45 84.38 -36.10
CA LEU A 40 44.12 83.77 -36.18
C LEU A 40 44.04 82.71 -37.30
N GLU A 41 44.63 82.98 -38.46
CA GLU A 41 44.65 81.99 -39.55
C GLU A 41 45.48 80.76 -39.18
N LEU A 42 46.58 80.93 -38.44
CA LEU A 42 47.39 79.83 -37.94
C LEU A 42 46.63 79.00 -36.89
N ILE A 43 45.91 79.65 -35.95
CA ILE A 43 45.05 78.96 -34.98
C ILE A 43 43.96 78.16 -35.70
N LYS A 44 43.31 78.76 -36.70
CA LYS A 44 42.30 78.09 -37.52
C LYS A 44 42.87 76.87 -38.25
N LEU A 45 44.05 77.01 -38.88
CA LEU A 45 44.72 75.89 -39.56
C LEU A 45 45.04 74.74 -38.59
N VAL A 46 45.56 75.05 -37.40
CA VAL A 46 45.85 74.04 -36.38
C VAL A 46 44.57 73.38 -35.88
N ALA A 47 43.52 74.15 -35.59
CA ALA A 47 42.23 73.61 -35.13
C ALA A 47 41.58 72.70 -36.18
N VAL A 48 41.57 73.11 -37.46
CA VAL A 48 41.06 72.29 -38.56
C VAL A 48 41.87 71.02 -38.72
N LYS A 49 43.20 71.09 -38.61
CA LYS A 49 44.06 69.89 -38.64
C LYS A 49 43.72 68.94 -37.50
N SER A 50 43.63 69.43 -36.27
CA SER A 50 43.28 68.60 -35.10
C SER A 50 41.89 67.97 -35.22
N LEU A 51 40.90 68.70 -35.75
CA LEU A 51 39.56 68.16 -35.99
C LEU A 51 39.56 67.07 -37.06
N ASN A 52 40.30 67.27 -38.15
CA ASN A 52 40.43 66.23 -39.19
C ASN A 52 41.19 65.00 -38.68
N ASP A 53 42.25 65.18 -37.89
CA ASP A 53 42.99 64.07 -37.27
C ASP A 53 42.08 63.27 -36.33
N LEU A 54 41.23 63.96 -35.55
CA LEU A 54 40.26 63.30 -34.66
C LEU A 54 39.17 62.58 -35.46
N LYS A 55 38.66 63.20 -36.52
CA LYS A 55 37.68 62.59 -37.42
C LYS A 55 38.22 61.31 -38.04
N ASN A 56 39.43 61.35 -38.59
CA ASN A 56 40.06 60.18 -39.22
C ASN A 56 40.23 59.04 -38.21
N LYS A 57 40.68 59.34 -36.98
CA LYS A 57 40.77 58.32 -35.91
C LYS A 57 39.40 57.74 -35.55
N ALA A 58 38.35 58.55 -35.54
CA ALA A 58 37.00 58.06 -35.29
C ALA A 58 36.54 57.15 -36.43
N ASP A 59 36.75 57.56 -37.69
CA ASP A 59 36.40 56.77 -38.87
C ASP A 59 37.14 55.41 -38.87
N ASP A 60 38.42 55.39 -38.49
CA ASP A 60 39.20 54.15 -38.35
C ASP A 60 38.63 53.23 -37.25
N VAL A 61 38.31 53.77 -36.06
CA VAL A 61 37.72 52.99 -34.96
C VAL A 61 36.34 52.45 -35.32
N TYR A 62 35.52 53.23 -36.03
CA TYR A 62 34.21 52.76 -36.50
C TYR A 62 34.33 51.64 -37.53
N LYS A 63 35.34 51.73 -38.41
CA LYS A 63 35.62 50.68 -39.38
C LYS A 63 36.06 49.40 -38.67
N ASP A 64 37.01 49.50 -37.74
CA ASP A 64 37.47 48.34 -36.96
C ASP A 64 36.28 47.70 -36.23
N LEU A 65 35.48 48.49 -35.51
CA LEU A 65 34.30 47.98 -34.79
C LEU A 65 33.34 47.22 -35.72
N ASN A 66 33.08 47.75 -36.92
CA ASN A 66 32.21 47.11 -37.89
C ASN A 66 32.80 45.80 -38.42
N ASP A 67 34.12 45.76 -38.64
CA ASP A 67 34.82 44.54 -39.07
C ASP A 67 34.80 43.46 -37.96
N TRP A 68 35.06 43.83 -36.70
CA TRP A 68 34.96 42.91 -35.56
C TRP A 68 33.53 42.40 -35.35
N LEU A 69 32.52 43.27 -35.50
CA LEU A 69 31.12 42.87 -35.39
C LEU A 69 30.73 41.89 -36.51
N GLY A 70 31.17 42.15 -37.74
CA GLY A 70 30.94 41.27 -38.88
C GLY A 70 31.61 39.90 -38.71
N ALA A 71 32.88 39.89 -38.29
CA ALA A 71 33.61 38.65 -38.03
C ALA A 71 32.96 37.82 -36.92
N ARG A 72 32.59 38.47 -35.81
CA ARG A 72 31.89 37.81 -34.71
C ARG A 72 30.53 37.26 -35.14
N PHE A 73 29.76 38.02 -35.91
CA PHE A 73 28.46 37.57 -36.42
C PHE A 73 28.62 36.32 -37.31
N LEU A 74 29.59 36.30 -38.22
CA LEU A 74 29.85 35.13 -39.06
C LEU A 74 30.22 33.90 -38.23
N LYS A 75 31.06 34.08 -37.20
CA LYS A 75 31.45 32.98 -36.30
C LYS A 75 30.28 32.49 -35.44
N GLU A 76 29.42 33.39 -34.97
CA GLU A 76 28.18 33.03 -34.25
C GLU A 76 27.23 32.21 -35.13
N ILE A 77 27.06 32.59 -36.41
CA ILE A 77 26.25 31.84 -37.36
C ILE A 77 26.85 30.45 -37.62
N GLU A 78 28.17 30.35 -37.81
CA GLU A 78 28.86 29.07 -37.99
C GLU A 78 28.67 28.13 -36.78
N SER A 79 28.74 28.66 -35.56
CA SER A 79 28.48 27.90 -34.34
C SER A 79 27.02 27.43 -34.22
N ILE A 80 26.05 28.24 -34.68
CA ILE A 80 24.63 27.86 -34.74
C ILE A 80 24.42 26.74 -35.78
N ASP A 81 25.09 26.81 -36.93
CA ASP A 81 25.02 25.77 -37.95
C ASP A 81 25.61 24.44 -37.45
N HIS A 82 26.76 24.47 -36.78
CA HIS A 82 27.34 23.28 -36.15
C HIS A 82 26.41 22.65 -35.10
N MET A 83 25.77 23.47 -34.27
CA MET A 83 24.76 23.00 -33.32
C MET A 83 23.58 22.33 -34.03
N SER A 84 23.07 22.99 -35.06
CA SER A 84 21.92 22.52 -35.83
C SER A 84 22.21 21.19 -36.52
N GLU A 85 23.42 21.01 -37.05
CA GLU A 85 23.87 19.76 -37.65
C GLU A 85 23.93 18.62 -36.62
N LYS A 86 24.52 18.87 -35.44
CA LYS A 86 24.59 17.85 -34.38
C LYS A 86 23.20 17.43 -33.90
N MET A 87 22.28 18.38 -33.76
CA MET A 87 20.88 18.08 -33.43
C MET A 87 20.18 17.30 -34.55
N ARG A 88 20.38 17.69 -35.81
CA ARG A 88 19.80 17.00 -36.98
C ARG A 88 20.26 15.56 -37.05
N HIS A 89 21.57 15.32 -36.97
CA HIS A 89 22.13 13.98 -36.97
C HIS A 89 21.58 13.10 -35.84
N ALA A 90 21.40 13.67 -34.63
CA ALA A 90 20.81 12.94 -33.50
C ALA A 90 19.34 12.56 -33.77
N ILE A 91 18.55 13.45 -34.36
CA ILE A 91 17.15 13.19 -34.73
C ILE A 91 17.07 12.12 -35.82
N GLU A 92 17.83 12.27 -36.90
CA GLU A 92 17.83 11.36 -38.05
C GLU A 92 18.30 9.95 -37.66
N SER A 93 19.31 9.86 -36.81
CA SER A 93 19.82 8.58 -36.30
C SER A 93 18.97 7.98 -35.18
N ARG A 94 17.88 8.64 -34.75
CA ARG A 94 17.09 8.31 -33.55
C ARG A 94 17.96 8.12 -32.28
N ASN A 95 19.07 8.84 -32.20
CA ASN A 95 19.99 8.78 -31.07
C ASN A 95 19.66 9.89 -30.07
N LYS A 96 19.56 9.53 -28.79
CA LYS A 96 19.32 10.50 -27.72
C LYS A 96 20.58 11.34 -27.49
N LEU A 97 20.43 12.66 -27.40
CA LEU A 97 21.50 13.59 -27.02
C LEU A 97 21.83 13.40 -25.54
N LYS A 98 22.92 12.67 -25.25
CA LYS A 98 23.37 12.37 -23.88
C LYS A 98 24.21 13.49 -23.28
N GLU A 99 24.93 14.22 -24.13
CA GLU A 99 25.83 15.32 -23.78
C GLU A 99 25.05 16.64 -23.76
N GLN A 100 25.44 17.56 -22.87
CA GLN A 100 24.88 18.90 -22.87
C GLN A 100 25.51 19.71 -24.00
N ILE A 101 24.65 20.26 -24.85
CA ILE A 101 25.03 21.20 -25.90
C ILE A 101 24.96 22.62 -25.32
N ILE A 102 26.05 23.36 -25.40
CA ILE A 102 26.16 24.72 -24.86
C ILE A 102 26.64 25.66 -25.99
N LEU A 103 25.90 26.75 -26.20
CA LEU A 103 26.30 27.83 -27.08
C LEU A 103 26.72 29.02 -26.20
N VAL A 104 28.00 29.39 -26.22
CA VAL A 104 28.52 30.54 -25.45
C VAL A 104 29.15 31.53 -26.43
N GLN A 105 28.45 32.65 -26.65
CA GLN A 105 28.86 33.67 -27.62
C GLN A 105 29.09 33.06 -29.01
N GLU A 106 30.34 33.05 -29.46
CA GLU A 106 30.77 32.56 -30.77
C GLU A 106 31.22 31.10 -30.78
N ASP A 107 31.22 30.41 -29.63
CA ASP A 107 31.73 29.04 -29.51
C ASP A 107 30.60 28.03 -29.25
N PHE A 108 30.67 26.92 -29.98
CA PHE A 108 29.85 25.73 -29.78
C PHE A 108 30.61 24.70 -28.94
N LEU A 109 30.09 24.38 -27.75
CA LEU A 109 30.72 23.48 -26.78
C LEU A 109 29.83 22.28 -26.48
N ILE A 110 30.47 21.14 -26.25
CA ILE A 110 29.84 19.88 -25.86
C ILE A 110 30.41 19.51 -24.49
N ALA A 111 29.58 19.55 -23.45
CA ALA A 111 30.00 19.11 -22.13
C ALA A 111 29.80 17.58 -22.02
N GLU A 112 30.91 16.83 -22.04
CA GLU A 112 30.92 15.36 -21.97
C GLU A 112 30.63 14.82 -20.56
N ASP A 113 30.83 15.65 -19.53
CA ASP A 113 30.70 15.33 -18.11
C ASP A 113 29.27 15.51 -17.56
N VAL A 114 28.42 16.25 -18.27
CA VAL A 114 27.02 16.49 -17.88
C VAL A 114 26.07 15.60 -18.70
N LYS A 115 25.62 14.50 -18.10
CA LYS A 115 24.58 13.64 -18.68
C LYS A 115 23.21 14.31 -18.53
N THR A 116 22.61 14.73 -19.65
CA THR A 116 21.29 15.39 -19.70
C THR A 116 20.12 14.45 -19.42
N MET A 117 20.36 13.14 -19.51
CA MET A 117 19.37 12.12 -19.24
C MET A 117 19.38 11.78 -17.75
N ARG A 118 18.21 11.90 -17.10
CA ARG A 118 17.99 11.26 -15.80
C ARG A 118 18.30 9.76 -15.97
N THR A 119 19.13 9.22 -15.09
CA THR A 119 19.24 7.77 -14.95
C THR A 119 17.82 7.21 -14.80
N PRO A 120 17.41 6.21 -15.61
CA PRO A 120 16.11 5.57 -15.41
C PRO A 120 16.02 5.15 -13.95
N SER A 121 14.94 5.53 -13.26
CA SER A 121 14.68 5.00 -11.93
C SER A 121 14.64 3.48 -12.03
N PRO A 122 15.22 2.75 -11.06
CA PRO A 122 15.09 1.30 -11.02
C PRO A 122 13.62 0.90 -11.19
N PRO A 123 13.32 -0.22 -11.88
CA PRO A 123 11.96 -0.72 -11.94
C PRO A 123 11.39 -0.80 -10.51
N PRO A 124 10.12 -0.41 -10.31
CA PRO A 124 9.49 -0.51 -8.99
C PRO A 124 9.57 -1.96 -8.52
N ARG A 125 9.83 -2.14 -7.22
CA ARG A 125 9.93 -3.46 -6.60
C ARG A 125 8.64 -4.25 -6.90
N PRO A 126 8.73 -5.53 -7.33
CA PRO A 126 7.54 -6.36 -7.52
C PRO A 126 6.79 -6.53 -6.18
N PRO A 127 5.44 -6.62 -6.21
CA PRO A 127 4.66 -6.82 -5.00
C PRO A 127 4.96 -8.18 -4.35
N PRO A 128 4.89 -8.30 -3.02
CA PRO A 128 4.98 -9.58 -2.32
C PRO A 128 3.85 -10.52 -2.76
N VAL A 129 4.18 -11.75 -3.13
CA VAL A 129 3.22 -12.80 -3.50
C VAL A 129 3.48 -14.01 -2.60
N GLU A 130 2.41 -14.61 -2.09
CA GLU A 130 2.50 -15.84 -1.31
C GLU A 130 2.94 -16.99 -2.23
N PRO A 131 3.99 -17.76 -1.88
CA PRO A 131 4.34 -18.95 -2.63
C PRO A 131 3.23 -20.00 -2.53
N SER A 132 3.02 -20.78 -3.59
CA SER A 132 2.11 -21.92 -3.57
C SER A 132 2.67 -23.05 -2.68
N HIS A 133 1.76 -23.79 -2.05
CA HIS A 133 2.10 -24.89 -1.15
C HIS A 133 1.25 -26.12 -1.47
N SER A 134 1.81 -27.31 -1.24
CA SER A 134 1.12 -28.57 -1.53
C SER A 134 0.08 -28.96 -0.46
N GLU A 135 0.31 -28.56 0.80
CA GLU A 135 -0.48 -29.01 1.96
C GLU A 135 -1.59 -28.03 2.40
N TYR A 136 -1.33 -26.73 2.32
CA TYR A 136 -2.20 -25.70 2.88
C TYR A 136 -2.51 -24.61 1.87
N PHE A 137 -3.64 -23.93 2.10
CA PHE A 137 -4.18 -22.92 1.20
C PHE A 137 -3.42 -21.60 1.32
N THR A 138 -3.18 -20.94 0.19
CA THR A 138 -2.80 -19.52 0.17
C THR A 138 -4.00 -18.65 0.55
N ILE A 139 -3.75 -17.39 0.94
CA ILE A 139 -4.82 -16.45 1.30
C ILE A 139 -5.75 -16.18 0.11
N THR A 140 -5.23 -16.15 -1.11
CA THR A 140 -6.03 -15.98 -2.34
C THR A 140 -6.93 -17.18 -2.61
N GLN A 141 -6.45 -18.41 -2.34
CA GLN A 141 -7.27 -19.61 -2.45
C GLN A 141 -8.37 -19.65 -1.37
N LEU A 142 -8.07 -19.26 -0.13
CA LEU A 142 -9.06 -19.16 0.95
C LEU A 142 -10.17 -18.14 0.63
N LEU A 143 -9.81 -16.97 0.08
CA LEU A 143 -10.78 -15.98 -0.35
C LEU A 143 -11.66 -16.49 -1.51
N SER A 144 -11.08 -17.29 -2.41
CA SER A 144 -11.83 -17.92 -3.50
C SER A 144 -12.84 -18.95 -2.99
N LEU A 145 -12.43 -19.81 -2.04
CA LEU A 145 -13.32 -20.74 -1.35
C LEU A 145 -14.44 -20.02 -0.61
N TYR A 146 -14.10 -18.99 0.17
CA TYR A 146 -15.08 -18.16 0.87
C TYR A 146 -16.12 -17.56 -0.09
N THR A 147 -15.68 -17.06 -1.25
CA THR A 147 -16.58 -16.50 -2.26
C THR A 147 -17.56 -17.57 -2.78
N GLN A 148 -17.08 -18.78 -3.06
CA GLN A 148 -17.96 -19.88 -3.49
C GLN A 148 -18.94 -20.31 -2.40
N PHE A 149 -18.49 -20.43 -1.15
CA PHE A 149 -19.39 -20.78 -0.05
C PHE A 149 -20.46 -19.72 0.18
N THR A 150 -20.10 -18.43 0.11
CA THR A 150 -21.05 -17.33 0.28
C THR A 150 -22.09 -17.28 -0.83
N LEU A 151 -21.71 -17.65 -2.07
CA LEU A 151 -22.65 -17.75 -3.19
C LEU A 151 -23.67 -18.88 -3.01
N VAL A 152 -23.28 -19.99 -2.38
CA VAL A 152 -24.15 -21.17 -2.19
C VAL A 152 -24.96 -21.09 -0.89
N ALA A 153 -24.38 -20.57 0.20
CA ALA A 153 -25.07 -20.32 1.45
C ALA A 153 -24.47 -19.16 2.26
N HIS A 154 -25.19 -18.04 2.30
CA HIS A 154 -24.83 -16.85 3.04
C HIS A 154 -24.80 -17.06 4.57
N ASP A 155 -25.64 -17.95 5.11
CA ASP A 155 -25.83 -18.12 6.56
C ASP A 155 -24.73 -18.89 7.29
N GLY A 156 -23.67 -19.35 6.60
CA GLY A 156 -22.57 -20.07 7.24
C GLY A 156 -22.70 -21.60 7.23
N VAL A 157 -23.82 -22.14 6.73
CA VAL A 157 -24.13 -23.58 6.75
C VAL A 157 -24.47 -24.08 5.34
N ILE A 158 -23.87 -25.18 4.92
CA ILE A 158 -24.09 -25.81 3.61
C ILE A 158 -24.39 -27.30 3.77
N SER A 159 -25.14 -27.89 2.83
CA SER A 159 -25.34 -29.34 2.84
C SER A 159 -24.05 -30.08 2.50
N VAL A 160 -23.85 -31.29 3.05
CA VAL A 160 -22.73 -32.19 2.71
C VAL A 160 -22.63 -32.39 1.20
N LYS A 161 -23.78 -32.55 0.52
CA LYS A 161 -23.81 -32.69 -0.94
C LYS A 161 -23.26 -31.46 -1.66
N SER A 162 -23.75 -30.27 -1.31
CA SER A 162 -23.29 -29.00 -1.89
C SER A 162 -21.80 -28.78 -1.64
N PHE A 163 -21.31 -29.12 -0.45
CA PHE A 163 -19.89 -29.08 -0.13
C PHE A 163 -19.06 -29.99 -1.04
N ILE A 164 -19.49 -31.24 -1.23
CA ILE A 164 -18.84 -32.20 -2.14
C ILE A 164 -18.85 -31.69 -3.59
N ASP A 165 -19.99 -31.16 -4.05
CA ASP A 165 -20.15 -30.65 -5.41
C ASP A 165 -19.22 -29.46 -5.69
N ILE A 166 -19.06 -28.52 -4.75
CA ILE A 166 -18.12 -27.38 -4.86
C ILE A 166 -16.68 -27.88 -5.06
N PHE A 167 -16.23 -28.84 -4.24
CA PHE A 167 -14.87 -29.37 -4.37
C PHE A 167 -14.66 -30.16 -5.66
N ASN A 168 -15.66 -30.91 -6.12
CA ASN A 168 -15.62 -31.58 -7.43
C ASN A 168 -15.56 -30.58 -8.59
N GLU A 169 -16.24 -29.44 -8.48
CA GLU A 169 -16.18 -28.37 -9.47
C GLU A 169 -14.76 -27.77 -9.52
N PHE A 170 -14.16 -27.49 -8.36
CA PHE A 170 -12.77 -27.02 -8.32
C PHE A 170 -11.80 -28.04 -8.93
N THR A 171 -11.89 -29.32 -8.59
CA THR A 171 -10.95 -30.33 -9.12
C THR A 171 -11.15 -30.62 -10.62
N SER A 172 -12.37 -30.49 -11.15
CA SER A 172 -12.67 -30.77 -12.56
C SER A 172 -12.51 -29.57 -13.50
N LEU A 173 -12.94 -28.37 -13.10
CA LEU A 173 -12.98 -27.18 -13.97
C LEU A 173 -11.71 -26.30 -13.87
N THR A 174 -10.91 -26.44 -12.81
CA THR A 174 -9.78 -25.52 -12.55
C THR A 174 -8.40 -26.16 -12.66
N HIS A 175 -8.29 -27.25 -13.42
CA HIS A 175 -7.02 -27.93 -13.64
C HIS A 175 -5.98 -26.99 -14.28
N GLY A 176 -4.88 -26.73 -13.54
CA GLY A 176 -3.82 -25.80 -13.95
C GLY A 176 -4.02 -24.33 -13.55
N MET A 177 -5.11 -23.98 -12.84
CA MET A 177 -5.36 -22.61 -12.35
C MET A 177 -4.91 -22.38 -10.88
N GLU A 178 -4.29 -23.38 -10.24
CA GLU A 178 -3.80 -23.31 -8.84
C GLU A 178 -4.84 -22.80 -7.81
N MET A 179 -6.12 -23.13 -8.01
CA MET A 179 -7.21 -22.69 -7.12
C MET A 179 -7.25 -23.46 -5.79
N LEU A 180 -6.63 -24.64 -5.75
CA LEU A 180 -6.49 -25.49 -4.57
C LEU A 180 -5.02 -25.93 -4.41
N PRO A 181 -4.56 -26.26 -3.20
CA PRO A 181 -3.26 -26.93 -2.98
C PRO A 181 -3.19 -28.30 -3.64
N ASP A 182 -1.99 -28.81 -3.90
CA ASP A 182 -1.77 -30.07 -4.63
C ASP A 182 -2.51 -31.27 -4.01
N TYR A 183 -2.51 -31.39 -2.69
CA TYR A 183 -3.20 -32.50 -2.01
C TYR A 183 -4.72 -32.43 -2.16
N TRP A 184 -5.26 -31.21 -2.20
CA TRP A 184 -6.69 -30.97 -2.37
C TRP A 184 -7.11 -31.10 -3.83
N MET A 185 -6.24 -30.75 -4.77
CA MET A 185 -6.50 -30.93 -6.20
C MET A 185 -6.64 -32.41 -6.58
N ASN A 186 -5.94 -33.29 -5.86
CA ASN A 186 -5.93 -34.73 -6.10
C ASN A 186 -6.84 -35.52 -5.12
N ILE A 187 -7.68 -34.83 -4.35
CA ILE A 187 -8.57 -35.48 -3.37
C ILE A 187 -9.55 -36.43 -4.06
N GLN A 188 -9.70 -37.63 -3.52
CA GLN A 188 -10.65 -38.62 -4.04
C GLN A 188 -12.03 -38.46 -3.38
N LEU A 189 -13.10 -38.86 -4.08
CA LEU A 189 -14.46 -38.78 -3.55
C LEU A 189 -14.64 -39.44 -2.16
N PRO A 190 -14.06 -40.63 -1.86
CA PRO A 190 -14.16 -41.22 -0.53
C PRO A 190 -13.49 -40.36 0.55
N GLN A 191 -12.33 -39.78 0.26
CA GLN A 191 -11.63 -38.87 1.19
C GLN A 191 -12.45 -37.61 1.46
N LEU A 192 -13.11 -37.09 0.43
CA LEU A 192 -13.98 -35.92 0.55
C LEU A 192 -15.27 -36.24 1.33
N GLN A 193 -15.80 -37.46 1.22
CA GLN A 193 -16.91 -37.96 2.03
C GLN A 193 -16.50 -38.12 3.50
N ASP A 194 -15.32 -38.69 3.76
CA ASP A 194 -14.78 -38.80 5.13
C ASP A 194 -14.56 -37.41 5.75
N LEU A 195 -14.00 -36.48 4.98
CA LEU A 195 -13.83 -35.07 5.38
C LEU A 195 -15.19 -34.43 5.72
N ALA A 196 -16.18 -34.61 4.85
CA ALA A 196 -17.52 -34.07 5.06
C ALA A 196 -18.17 -34.66 6.31
N SER A 197 -17.97 -35.96 6.57
CA SER A 197 -18.49 -36.63 7.77
C SER A 197 -17.87 -36.09 9.06
N MET A 198 -16.58 -35.76 9.05
CA MET A 198 -15.88 -35.18 10.21
C MET A 198 -16.29 -33.74 10.49
N LEU A 199 -16.64 -32.98 9.45
CA LEU A 199 -17.11 -31.60 9.58
C LEU A 199 -18.61 -31.49 9.86
N SER A 200 -19.38 -32.53 9.53
CA SER A 200 -20.82 -32.54 9.74
C SER A 200 -21.17 -32.81 11.19
N PHE A 201 -22.07 -32.00 11.77
CA PHE A 201 -22.49 -32.15 13.17
C PHE A 201 -23.70 -33.09 13.32
N ASP A 202 -24.52 -33.19 12.29
CA ASP A 202 -25.79 -33.93 12.29
C ASP A 202 -25.91 -34.94 11.13
N GLY A 203 -24.83 -35.08 10.35
CA GLY A 203 -24.72 -35.93 9.17
C GLY A 203 -25.19 -35.27 7.86
N GLU A 204 -25.77 -34.08 7.91
CA GLU A 204 -26.42 -33.45 6.75
C GLU A 204 -25.80 -32.10 6.39
N TYR A 205 -25.37 -31.34 7.39
CA TYR A 205 -24.90 -29.97 7.22
C TYR A 205 -23.49 -29.75 7.77
N ILE A 206 -22.75 -28.87 7.09
CA ILE A 206 -21.40 -28.44 7.43
C ILE A 206 -21.41 -26.93 7.66
N ASN A 207 -20.82 -26.50 8.78
CA ASN A 207 -20.53 -25.09 8.99
C ASN A 207 -19.24 -24.72 8.24
N TRP A 208 -19.38 -24.02 7.13
CA TRP A 208 -18.24 -23.73 6.27
C TRP A 208 -17.29 -22.70 6.90
N LYS A 209 -17.76 -21.86 7.84
CA LYS A 209 -16.86 -20.94 8.57
C LYS A 209 -15.90 -21.72 9.48
N SER A 210 -16.39 -22.77 10.16
CA SER A 210 -15.53 -23.69 10.91
C SER A 210 -14.51 -24.38 10.00
N PHE A 211 -14.95 -24.79 8.80
CA PHE A 211 -14.06 -25.37 7.81
C PHE A 211 -12.97 -24.38 7.35
N ILE A 212 -13.32 -23.14 7.01
CA ILE A 212 -12.36 -22.10 6.61
C ILE A 212 -11.30 -21.86 7.69
N VAL A 213 -11.70 -21.83 8.97
CA VAL A 213 -10.76 -21.72 10.09
C VAL A 213 -9.84 -22.95 10.17
N ALA A 214 -10.37 -24.15 9.96
CA ALA A 214 -9.57 -25.38 9.96
C ALA A 214 -8.52 -25.41 8.82
N VAL A 215 -8.85 -24.87 7.64
CA VAL A 215 -7.94 -24.83 6.47
C VAL A 215 -7.05 -23.58 6.41
N ALA A 216 -7.23 -22.60 7.30
CA ALA A 216 -6.46 -21.35 7.33
C ALA A 216 -4.99 -21.48 7.80
N GLN A 217 -4.53 -22.72 8.04
CA GLN A 217 -3.17 -23.06 8.47
C GLN A 217 -2.08 -22.50 7.52
N PRO A 218 -0.88 -22.19 8.02
CA PRO A 218 -0.46 -22.24 9.42
C PRO A 218 -0.96 -21.01 10.20
N ILE A 219 -1.79 -21.25 11.22
CA ILE A 219 -2.21 -20.25 12.21
C ILE A 219 -2.11 -20.91 13.58
N ALA A 220 -1.42 -20.27 14.52
CA ALA A 220 -1.39 -20.73 15.90
C ALA A 220 -2.81 -20.67 16.47
N LEU A 221 -3.29 -21.76 17.05
CA LEU A 221 -4.55 -21.74 17.79
C LEU A 221 -4.34 -20.99 19.10
N PRO A 222 -5.25 -20.08 19.48
CA PRO A 222 -5.10 -19.32 20.70
C PRO A 222 -5.26 -20.21 21.93
N THR A 223 -4.52 -19.88 22.97
CA THR A 223 -4.78 -20.34 24.34
C THR A 223 -6.02 -19.65 24.91
N ASN A 224 -6.58 -20.19 26.00
CA ASN A 224 -7.75 -19.57 26.64
C ASN A 224 -7.44 -18.14 27.12
N ASP A 225 -6.24 -17.91 27.66
CA ASP A 225 -5.80 -16.57 28.09
C ASP A 225 -5.66 -15.61 26.90
N GLU A 226 -5.10 -16.06 25.78
CA GLU A 226 -4.99 -15.24 24.56
C GLU A 226 -6.36 -14.91 23.93
N LEU A 227 -7.32 -15.84 23.99
CA LEU A 227 -8.72 -15.59 23.60
C LEU A 227 -9.32 -14.48 24.47
N MET A 228 -9.15 -14.56 25.79
CA MET A 228 -9.67 -13.57 26.73
C MET A 228 -8.98 -12.21 26.59
N GLU A 229 -7.67 -12.18 26.35
CA GLU A 229 -6.92 -10.95 26.07
C GLU A 229 -7.40 -10.31 24.76
N THR A 230 -7.62 -11.12 23.71
CA THR A 230 -8.14 -10.65 22.43
C THR A 230 -9.57 -10.11 22.58
N LEU A 231 -10.42 -10.78 23.35
CA LEU A 231 -11.76 -10.31 23.70
C LEU A 231 -11.71 -8.96 24.44
N ALA A 232 -10.80 -8.79 25.40
CA ALA A 232 -10.63 -7.53 26.11
C ALA A 232 -10.25 -6.38 25.16
N LYS A 233 -9.35 -6.62 24.19
CA LYS A 233 -9.00 -5.65 23.15
C LYS A 233 -10.18 -5.28 22.26
N PHE A 234 -11.03 -6.25 21.89
CA PHE A 234 -12.27 -5.95 21.16
C PHE A 234 -13.21 -5.05 21.97
N LYS A 235 -13.38 -5.32 23.26
CA LYS A 235 -14.23 -4.51 24.14
C LYS A 235 -13.70 -3.09 24.34
N GLU A 236 -12.38 -2.91 24.38
CA GLU A 236 -11.77 -1.57 24.45
C GLU A 236 -12.12 -0.73 23.20
N MET A 237 -12.18 -1.37 22.03
CA MET A 237 -12.57 -0.72 20.77
C MET A 237 -14.09 -0.54 20.65
N ASP A 238 -14.88 -1.47 21.17
CA ASP A 238 -16.35 -1.38 21.25
C ASP A 238 -16.80 -0.55 22.49
N GLN A 239 -16.55 0.75 22.42
CA GLN A 239 -16.91 1.70 23.48
C GLN A 239 -18.41 1.76 23.78
N ARG A 240 -19.26 1.27 22.87
CA ARG A 240 -20.72 1.26 23.01
C ARG A 240 -21.26 -0.09 23.50
N SER A 241 -20.41 -1.10 23.66
CA SER A 241 -20.78 -2.46 24.06
C SER A 241 -21.91 -3.03 23.20
N MET A 242 -21.81 -2.81 21.88
CA MET A 242 -22.77 -3.30 20.90
C MET A 242 -22.55 -4.77 20.52
N GLY A 243 -21.39 -5.34 20.87
CA GLY A 243 -21.04 -6.73 20.54
C GLY A 243 -20.41 -6.89 19.16
N TYR A 244 -20.13 -5.80 18.45
CA TYR A 244 -19.50 -5.82 17.12
C TYR A 244 -18.46 -4.70 16.94
N VAL A 245 -17.56 -4.88 15.98
CA VAL A 245 -16.60 -3.87 15.53
C VAL A 245 -16.67 -3.64 14.02
N THR A 246 -16.35 -2.42 13.59
CA THR A 246 -16.22 -2.08 12.16
C THR A 246 -14.82 -2.42 11.63
N ARG A 247 -14.65 -2.36 10.30
CA ARG A 247 -13.35 -2.60 9.64
C ARG A 247 -12.23 -1.74 10.22
N GLU A 248 -12.48 -0.44 10.37
CA GLU A 248 -11.50 0.52 10.88
C GLU A 248 -11.09 0.25 12.34
N GLN A 249 -12.04 -0.25 13.15
CA GLN A 249 -11.76 -0.65 14.54
C GLN A 249 -10.96 -1.95 14.57
N TYR A 250 -11.35 -2.95 13.77
CA TYR A 250 -10.70 -4.25 13.68
C TYR A 250 -9.23 -4.14 13.22
N ASP A 251 -8.95 -3.31 12.22
CA ASP A 251 -7.59 -3.17 11.67
C ASP A 251 -6.57 -2.71 12.74
N LYS A 252 -7.02 -1.96 13.76
CA LYS A 252 -6.19 -1.47 14.88
C LYS A 252 -5.94 -2.52 15.98
N ILE A 253 -6.69 -3.63 16.00
CA ILE A 253 -6.58 -4.66 17.04
C ILE A 253 -5.51 -5.66 16.65
N ASN A 254 -4.63 -6.03 17.59
CA ASN A 254 -3.76 -7.19 17.42
C ASN A 254 -4.47 -8.43 17.97
N LEU A 255 -4.61 -9.44 17.13
CA LEU A 255 -5.08 -10.77 17.53
C LEU A 255 -3.98 -11.47 18.36
N TRP A 256 -4.19 -12.76 18.68
CA TRP A 256 -3.25 -13.57 19.46
C TRP A 256 -1.97 -13.98 18.71
N PHE A 257 -1.86 -13.67 17.42
CA PHE A 257 -0.67 -13.95 16.61
C PHE A 257 0.02 -12.66 16.17
N SER A 258 1.35 -12.71 16.08
CA SER A 258 2.16 -11.56 15.69
C SER A 258 2.18 -11.38 14.17
N THR A 259 1.77 -10.21 13.70
CA THR A 259 1.85 -9.82 12.28
C THR A 259 3.12 -9.04 11.97
N ALA A 260 4.19 -9.21 12.76
CA ALA A 260 5.42 -8.43 12.65
C ALA A 260 5.92 -8.36 11.20
N GLY A 261 6.20 -7.14 10.75
CA GLY A 261 6.55 -6.85 9.37
C GLY A 261 7.83 -7.56 8.95
N SER A 262 7.82 -8.12 7.74
CA SER A 262 9.02 -8.64 7.11
C SER A 262 10.07 -7.55 6.94
N GLU A 263 11.31 -7.84 7.30
CA GLU A 263 12.44 -6.98 6.99
C GLU A 263 12.52 -6.76 5.47
N SER A 264 12.76 -5.51 5.07
CA SER A 264 12.92 -5.20 3.64
C SER A 264 14.20 -5.86 3.13
N PRO A 265 14.16 -6.61 2.01
CA PRO A 265 15.36 -7.20 1.44
C PRO A 265 16.40 -6.13 1.11
N THR A 266 17.67 -6.46 1.33
CA THR A 266 18.83 -5.60 0.99
C THR A 266 18.86 -5.23 -0.49
N ASP A 267 18.35 -6.12 -1.36
CA ASP A 267 18.24 -5.89 -2.80
C ASP A 267 16.88 -5.22 -3.15
N PRO A 268 16.88 -4.02 -3.78
CA PRO A 268 15.68 -3.34 -4.24
C PRO A 268 14.88 -4.08 -5.32
N SER A 269 15.49 -5.03 -6.03
CA SER A 269 14.87 -5.76 -7.15
C SER A 269 14.02 -6.96 -6.73
N GLN A 270 14.25 -7.50 -5.52
CA GLN A 270 13.51 -8.64 -5.00
C GLN A 270 12.19 -8.20 -4.36
N PRO A 271 11.08 -8.97 -4.46
CA PRO A 271 9.87 -8.65 -3.72
C PRO A 271 10.14 -8.69 -2.21
N CYS A 272 9.43 -7.88 -1.42
CA CYS A 272 9.45 -8.07 0.03
C CYS A 272 8.86 -9.45 0.38
N GLN A 273 9.27 -10.01 1.50
CA GLN A 273 8.66 -11.26 1.98
C GLN A 273 7.17 -11.05 2.25
N TYR A 274 6.35 -12.03 1.85
CA TYR A 274 4.91 -11.98 2.01
C TYR A 274 4.51 -12.18 3.47
N ASN A 275 3.84 -11.18 4.07
CA ASN A 275 3.31 -11.28 5.43
C ASN A 275 1.97 -12.03 5.43
N ARG A 276 2.03 -13.36 5.51
CA ARG A 276 0.83 -14.20 5.48
C ARG A 276 -0.15 -13.89 6.61
N LEU A 277 0.36 -13.70 7.83
CA LEU A 277 -0.49 -13.49 9.01
C LEU A 277 -1.26 -12.16 8.96
N GLU A 278 -0.64 -11.10 8.44
CA GLU A 278 -1.32 -9.81 8.23
C GLU A 278 -2.44 -9.93 7.18
N ASN A 279 -2.15 -10.59 6.05
CA ASN A 279 -3.16 -10.85 5.01
C ASN A 279 -4.27 -11.78 5.53
N LEU A 280 -3.93 -12.77 6.35
CA LEU A 280 -4.91 -13.64 7.00
C LEU A 280 -5.81 -12.84 7.96
N LYS A 281 -5.24 -12.00 8.83
CA LYS A 281 -6.01 -11.10 9.72
C LYS A 281 -7.02 -10.27 8.90
N ASN A 282 -6.58 -9.69 7.79
CA ASN A 282 -7.44 -8.92 6.89
C ASN A 282 -8.57 -9.75 6.27
N SER A 283 -8.29 -11.01 5.94
CA SER A 283 -9.27 -11.95 5.37
C SER A 283 -10.25 -12.50 6.42
N LEU A 284 -9.81 -12.71 7.67
CA LEU A 284 -10.68 -13.13 8.77
C LEU A 284 -11.83 -12.14 8.99
N PHE A 285 -11.58 -10.84 8.85
CA PHE A 285 -12.67 -9.86 8.89
C PHE A 285 -13.72 -10.13 7.81
N ASN A 286 -13.30 -10.43 6.58
CA ASN A 286 -14.25 -10.74 5.49
C ASN A 286 -15.01 -12.04 5.75
N PHE A 287 -14.35 -13.05 6.33
CA PHE A 287 -14.99 -14.35 6.61
C PHE A 287 -16.11 -14.26 7.65
N PHE A 288 -15.97 -13.35 8.63
CA PHE A 288 -16.87 -13.26 9.79
C PHE A 288 -17.74 -12.01 9.83
N ALA A 289 -17.43 -10.97 9.06
CA ALA A 289 -18.26 -9.76 9.03
C ALA A 289 -19.56 -9.99 8.26
N LEU A 290 -20.64 -9.38 8.77
CA LEU A 290 -21.87 -9.19 8.00
C LEU A 290 -21.69 -8.00 7.06
N HIS A 291 -21.88 -8.26 5.77
CA HIS A 291 -21.69 -7.29 4.69
C HIS A 291 -23.00 -6.66 4.20
N ASP A 292 -24.15 -7.09 4.72
CA ASP A 292 -25.47 -6.57 4.34
C ASP A 292 -25.71 -5.13 4.82
N GLU A 293 -24.95 -4.69 5.82
CA GLU A 293 -25.03 -3.36 6.40
C GLU A 293 -23.77 -2.54 6.09
N SER A 294 -23.95 -1.23 5.91
CA SER A 294 -22.85 -0.27 5.73
C SER A 294 -22.76 0.64 6.96
N PRO A 295 -21.66 0.59 7.76
CA PRO A 295 -20.44 -0.19 7.57
C PRO A 295 -20.60 -1.68 7.96
N SER A 296 -19.79 -2.57 7.36
CA SER A 296 -19.75 -4.00 7.70
C SER A 296 -19.46 -4.20 9.18
N LYS A 297 -20.17 -5.14 9.81
CA LYS A 297 -20.09 -5.40 11.26
C LYS A 297 -19.56 -6.80 11.53
N LEU A 298 -18.53 -6.89 12.38
CA LEU A 298 -17.99 -8.18 12.84
C LEU A 298 -18.37 -8.41 14.30
N PHE A 299 -19.16 -9.45 14.58
CA PHE A 299 -19.50 -9.87 15.93
C PHE A 299 -18.35 -10.66 16.53
N TYR A 300 -17.59 -10.00 17.41
CA TYR A 300 -16.29 -10.52 17.85
C TYR A 300 -16.41 -11.74 18.77
N LYS A 301 -17.49 -11.87 19.56
CA LYS A 301 -17.75 -13.08 20.36
C LYS A 301 -18.01 -14.29 19.47
N GLU A 302 -18.84 -14.12 18.45
CA GLU A 302 -19.13 -15.16 17.46
C GLU A 302 -17.84 -15.60 16.75
N MET A 303 -17.04 -14.65 16.26
CA MET A 303 -15.75 -14.96 15.64
C MET A 303 -14.82 -15.74 16.59
N LEU A 304 -14.68 -15.30 17.85
CA LEU A 304 -13.77 -15.93 18.82
C LEU A 304 -14.22 -17.33 19.23
N MET A 305 -15.53 -17.63 19.23
CA MET A 305 -16.03 -18.99 19.46
C MET A 305 -15.52 -19.97 18.38
N TYR A 306 -15.40 -19.56 17.12
CA TYR A 306 -14.79 -20.39 16.08
C TYR A 306 -13.30 -20.73 16.33
N PHE A 307 -12.60 -19.92 17.12
CA PHE A 307 -11.21 -20.16 17.53
C PHE A 307 -11.09 -20.81 18.91
N SER A 308 -12.20 -21.12 19.58
CA SER A 308 -12.23 -21.79 20.89
C SER A 308 -12.00 -23.30 20.80
N VAL A 309 -11.67 -23.80 19.61
CA VAL A 309 -11.48 -25.22 19.31
C VAL A 309 -10.25 -25.79 20.04
N SER A 310 -10.40 -26.98 20.63
CA SER A 310 -9.29 -27.73 21.25
C SER A 310 -9.26 -29.19 20.77
N SER A 311 -8.16 -29.90 21.05
CA SER A 311 -8.04 -31.35 20.80
C SER A 311 -9.11 -32.13 21.57
N ASP A 312 -9.47 -31.66 22.77
CA ASP A 312 -10.60 -32.17 23.55
C ASP A 312 -11.84 -31.29 23.33
N ALA A 313 -12.97 -31.92 23.01
CA ALA A 313 -14.22 -31.23 22.74
C ALA A 313 -14.77 -30.53 23.98
N TYR A 314 -14.58 -31.14 25.16
CA TYR A 314 -15.02 -30.58 26.44
C TYR A 314 -14.24 -29.30 26.78
N GLU A 315 -12.91 -29.34 26.65
CA GLU A 315 -12.09 -28.14 26.84
C GLU A 315 -12.47 -27.03 25.85
N GLY A 316 -12.69 -27.36 24.57
CA GLY A 316 -13.13 -26.39 23.58
C GLY A 316 -14.48 -25.74 23.93
N PHE A 317 -15.41 -26.53 24.47
CA PHE A 317 -16.69 -26.04 24.96
C PHE A 317 -16.51 -25.05 26.12
N LEU A 318 -15.64 -25.36 27.09
CA LEU A 318 -15.33 -24.45 28.21
C LEU A 318 -14.68 -23.13 27.74
N ARG A 319 -13.80 -23.19 26.73
CA ARG A 319 -13.19 -22.01 26.11
C ARG A 319 -14.26 -21.12 25.46
N ALA A 320 -15.18 -21.70 24.68
CA ALA A 320 -16.27 -20.95 24.07
C ALA A 320 -17.20 -20.32 25.13
N LEU A 321 -17.50 -21.06 26.20
CA LEU A 321 -18.28 -20.54 27.32
C LEU A 321 -17.55 -19.42 28.07
N SER A 322 -16.22 -19.48 28.16
CA SER A 322 -15.39 -18.40 28.72
C SER A 322 -15.49 -17.11 27.89
N VAL A 323 -15.50 -17.23 26.56
CA VAL A 323 -15.68 -16.09 25.63
C VAL A 323 -17.04 -15.44 25.81
N VAL A 324 -18.12 -16.23 25.86
CA VAL A 324 -19.49 -15.69 25.96
C VAL A 324 -19.75 -15.07 27.34
N SER A 325 -19.31 -15.75 28.40
CA SER A 325 -19.43 -15.27 29.79
C SER A 325 -18.45 -14.15 30.16
N GLU A 326 -17.49 -13.85 29.28
CA GLU A 326 -16.44 -12.84 29.46
C GLU A 326 -15.56 -13.06 30.68
N LYS A 327 -15.52 -14.30 31.18
CA LYS A 327 -14.76 -14.70 32.36
C LYS A 327 -14.16 -16.08 32.11
N LEU A 328 -12.95 -16.28 32.60
CA LEU A 328 -12.27 -17.55 32.46
C LEU A 328 -13.03 -18.64 33.25
N ILE A 329 -13.43 -19.72 32.58
CA ILE A 329 -14.01 -20.91 33.19
C ILE A 329 -12.98 -22.02 33.08
N ASN A 330 -12.45 -22.45 34.22
CA ASN A 330 -11.50 -23.54 34.32
C ASN A 330 -11.93 -24.53 35.42
N MET A 331 -12.32 -25.74 35.02
CA MET A 331 -12.76 -26.77 35.97
C MET A 331 -11.67 -27.20 36.94
N GLU A 332 -10.39 -27.03 36.60
CA GLU A 332 -9.25 -27.35 37.47
C GLU A 332 -9.01 -26.29 38.56
N ASP A 333 -9.46 -25.05 38.33
CA ASP A 333 -9.28 -23.94 39.27
C ASP A 333 -10.60 -23.63 40.01
N PRO A 334 -10.70 -23.93 41.33
CA PRO A 334 -11.88 -23.64 42.13
C PRO A 334 -12.18 -22.15 42.30
N THR A 335 -11.25 -21.25 41.95
CA THR A 335 -11.49 -19.81 41.98
C THR A 335 -12.19 -19.28 40.72
N SER A 336 -12.31 -20.11 39.67
CA SER A 336 -12.99 -19.77 38.42
C SER A 336 -14.50 -20.11 38.42
N ASP A 337 -15.11 -20.12 39.61
CA ASP A 337 -16.53 -20.46 39.79
C ASP A 337 -17.45 -19.33 39.30
N VAL A 338 -17.55 -19.20 37.98
CA VAL A 338 -18.26 -18.14 37.29
C VAL A 338 -19.74 -18.52 37.14
N PRO A 339 -20.68 -17.60 37.46
CA PRO A 339 -22.08 -17.81 37.16
C PRO A 339 -22.31 -17.81 35.65
N VAL A 340 -22.80 -18.95 35.14
CA VAL A 340 -23.24 -19.13 33.75
C VAL A 340 -24.74 -18.91 33.70
N TYR A 341 -25.17 -18.01 32.82
CA TYR A 341 -26.57 -17.71 32.59
C TYR A 341 -27.10 -18.56 31.44
N VAL A 342 -28.42 -18.82 31.42
CA VAL A 342 -29.08 -19.65 30.39
C VAL A 342 -28.72 -19.19 28.98
N ASN A 343 -28.74 -17.89 28.73
CA ASN A 343 -28.46 -17.32 27.41
C ASN A 343 -27.03 -17.61 26.94
N TYR A 344 -26.06 -17.65 27.84
CA TYR A 344 -24.67 -17.99 27.48
C TYR A 344 -24.56 -19.45 27.05
N LEU A 345 -25.21 -20.34 27.80
CA LEU A 345 -25.22 -21.76 27.47
C LEU A 345 -25.98 -22.03 26.16
N TYR A 346 -27.10 -21.34 25.95
CA TYR A 346 -27.87 -21.39 24.71
C TYR A 346 -27.03 -20.92 23.51
N GLU A 347 -26.34 -19.78 23.64
CA GLU A 347 -25.49 -19.21 22.58
C GLU A 347 -24.36 -20.17 22.18
N VAL A 348 -23.67 -20.78 23.14
CA VAL A 348 -22.60 -21.76 22.88
C VAL A 348 -23.15 -23.02 22.21
N LEU A 349 -24.28 -23.55 22.70
CA LEU A 349 -24.88 -24.77 22.15
C LEU A 349 -25.43 -24.59 20.73
N HIS A 350 -25.94 -23.41 20.41
CA HIS A 350 -26.49 -23.10 19.09
C HIS A 350 -25.49 -22.32 18.21
N HIS A 351 -24.23 -22.17 18.66
CA HIS A 351 -23.21 -21.49 17.90
C HIS A 351 -23.01 -22.18 16.54
N GLY A 352 -23.04 -21.37 15.49
CA GLY A 352 -22.84 -21.83 14.12
C GLY A 352 -24.04 -22.56 13.49
N GLU A 353 -25.20 -22.57 14.14
CA GLU A 353 -26.48 -22.82 13.48
C GLU A 353 -26.86 -21.55 12.72
N GLY A 354 -27.21 -21.65 11.44
CA GLY A 354 -27.45 -20.48 10.59
C GLY A 354 -28.39 -19.44 11.23
N TYR A 355 -28.16 -18.16 10.93
CA TYR A 355 -28.96 -17.06 11.45
C TYR A 355 -30.44 -17.21 11.05
N GLN A 356 -31.32 -17.57 11.98
CA GLN A 356 -32.79 -17.53 11.77
C GLN A 356 -33.36 -16.08 11.76
N GLY A 357 -32.50 -15.06 11.69
CA GLY A 357 -32.87 -13.65 11.86
C GLY A 357 -33.39 -12.93 10.60
N SER A 358 -33.38 -13.57 9.43
CA SER A 358 -33.97 -13.02 8.21
C SER A 358 -35.30 -13.69 7.94
N GLY A 359 -36.40 -12.96 8.15
CA GLY A 359 -37.76 -13.39 7.88
C GLY A 359 -38.05 -13.54 6.38
N ASP A 360 -37.34 -14.43 5.68
CA ASP A 360 -37.66 -14.76 4.29
C ASP A 360 -38.60 -15.96 4.23
N SER A 361 -39.89 -15.64 4.09
CA SER A 361 -40.96 -16.60 3.83
C SER A 361 -40.88 -17.13 2.40
N HIS A 362 -39.85 -17.91 2.09
CA HIS A 362 -39.86 -18.74 0.89
C HIS A 362 -40.62 -20.04 1.18
N ARG A 363 -41.84 -20.08 0.62
CA ARG A 363 -42.92 -21.08 0.64
C ARG A 363 -42.54 -22.57 0.43
N PHE A 364 -41.26 -22.91 0.29
CA PHE A 364 -40.76 -24.28 0.12
C PHE A 364 -39.57 -24.65 1.02
N ALA A 365 -39.09 -23.74 1.88
CA ALA A 365 -38.22 -24.13 2.98
C ALA A 365 -39.11 -24.72 4.08
N LEU A 366 -39.26 -26.05 4.10
CA LEU A 366 -39.65 -26.72 5.34
C LEU A 366 -38.61 -26.29 6.39
N PRO A 367 -39.03 -25.76 7.55
CA PRO A 367 -38.12 -25.67 8.68
C PRO A 367 -37.56 -27.09 8.86
N PRO A 368 -36.23 -27.29 8.89
CA PRO A 368 -35.72 -28.59 9.29
C PRO A 368 -36.38 -28.92 10.63
N GLU A 369 -36.94 -30.12 10.78
CA GLU A 369 -37.42 -30.62 12.06
C GLU A 369 -36.21 -30.65 13.01
N GLN A 370 -35.99 -29.53 13.71
CA GLN A 370 -34.86 -29.30 14.61
C GLN A 370 -35.09 -30.07 15.90
N GLU A 371 -34.71 -31.35 15.92
CA GLU A 371 -34.71 -32.17 17.14
C GLU A 371 -33.31 -32.42 17.73
N LYS A 372 -32.24 -31.77 17.22
CA LYS A 372 -30.86 -32.18 17.55
C LYS A 372 -30.11 -31.31 18.56
N THR A 373 -30.49 -30.05 18.78
CA THR A 373 -29.90 -29.20 19.84
C THR A 373 -30.89 -28.92 20.96
N LEU A 374 -30.37 -28.77 22.19
CA LEU A 374 -31.16 -28.69 23.40
C LEU A 374 -32.00 -27.40 23.39
N PRO A 375 -33.35 -27.46 23.24
CA PRO A 375 -34.18 -26.28 23.09
C PRO A 375 -34.16 -25.41 24.35
N LEU A 376 -34.39 -24.11 24.17
CA LEU A 376 -34.37 -23.12 25.25
C LEU A 376 -35.33 -23.49 26.40
N GLU A 377 -36.49 -24.06 26.09
CA GLU A 377 -37.48 -24.50 27.10
C GLU A 377 -36.91 -25.58 28.03
N LYS A 378 -36.13 -26.53 27.50
CA LYS A 378 -35.47 -27.57 28.31
C LYS A 378 -34.34 -26.98 29.14
N LEU A 379 -33.61 -26.00 28.61
CA LEU A 379 -32.60 -25.27 29.38
C LEU A 379 -33.22 -24.48 30.53
N HIS A 380 -34.34 -23.78 30.30
CA HIS A 380 -35.09 -23.12 31.37
C HIS A 380 -35.54 -24.10 32.45
N ALA A 381 -36.04 -25.28 32.07
CA ALA A 381 -36.44 -26.30 33.04
C ALA A 381 -35.27 -26.76 33.93
N VAL A 382 -34.07 -26.93 33.36
CA VAL A 382 -32.85 -27.26 34.14
C VAL A 382 -32.50 -26.16 35.13
N TYR A 383 -32.55 -24.89 34.72
CA TYR A 383 -32.24 -23.77 35.63
C TYR A 383 -33.31 -23.62 36.73
N GLU A 384 -34.58 -23.78 36.38
CA GLU A 384 -35.68 -23.77 37.35
C GLU A 384 -35.52 -24.90 38.40
N GLU A 385 -35.07 -26.09 37.99
CA GLU A 385 -34.82 -27.22 38.91
C GLU A 385 -33.64 -26.96 39.85
N LEU A 386 -32.57 -26.34 39.36
CA LEU A 386 -31.34 -26.14 40.13
C LEU A 386 -31.35 -24.90 41.04
N CYS A 387 -31.97 -23.80 40.62
CA CYS A 387 -31.95 -22.54 41.38
C CYS A 387 -33.31 -21.85 41.54
N GLY A 388 -34.38 -22.32 40.88
CA GLY A 388 -35.72 -21.72 40.95
C GLY A 388 -35.84 -20.32 40.33
N ASP A 389 -34.84 -19.89 39.55
CA ASP A 389 -34.89 -18.64 38.78
C ASP A 389 -34.10 -18.78 37.48
N ILE A 390 -34.80 -18.77 36.35
CA ILE A 390 -34.23 -18.84 35.00
C ILE A 390 -33.26 -17.69 34.67
N ASN A 391 -33.28 -16.58 35.41
CA ASN A 391 -32.37 -15.44 35.21
C ASN A 391 -31.14 -15.51 36.12
N ALA A 392 -31.12 -16.42 37.09
CA ALA A 392 -29.99 -16.58 37.98
C ALA A 392 -28.84 -17.32 37.26
N GLY A 393 -27.63 -16.81 37.43
CA GLY A 393 -26.44 -17.50 36.94
C GLY A 393 -26.05 -18.62 37.90
N ILE A 394 -25.78 -19.81 37.35
CA ILE A 394 -25.38 -21.01 38.11
C ILE A 394 -23.93 -21.32 37.77
N SER A 395 -23.13 -21.73 38.76
CA SER A 395 -21.79 -22.27 38.50
C SER A 395 -21.84 -23.38 37.45
N PHE A 396 -20.90 -23.35 36.49
CA PHE A 396 -20.81 -24.43 35.50
C PHE A 396 -20.59 -25.80 36.15
N ARG A 397 -19.92 -25.87 37.31
CA ARG A 397 -19.73 -27.13 38.05
C ARG A 397 -21.06 -27.75 38.46
N VAL A 398 -21.95 -26.93 39.02
CA VAL A 398 -23.30 -27.35 39.43
C VAL A 398 -24.16 -27.68 38.22
N LEU A 399 -24.07 -26.89 37.14
CA LEU A 399 -24.78 -27.18 35.89
C LEU A 399 -24.35 -28.52 35.29
N TYR A 400 -23.05 -28.83 35.31
CA TYR A 400 -22.51 -30.04 34.71
C TYR A 400 -22.85 -31.32 35.51
N GLU A 401 -23.23 -31.21 36.78
CA GLU A 401 -23.78 -32.33 37.56
C GLU A 401 -25.19 -32.74 37.09
N HIS A 402 -25.90 -31.86 36.38
CA HIS A 402 -27.22 -32.17 35.87
C HIS A 402 -27.14 -33.14 34.67
N PRO A 403 -27.87 -34.28 34.68
CA PRO A 403 -27.73 -35.33 33.64
C PRO A 403 -27.95 -34.83 32.20
N ILE A 404 -28.90 -33.90 31.99
CA ILE A 404 -29.17 -33.33 30.66
C ILE A 404 -27.98 -32.52 30.14
N ILE A 405 -27.33 -31.73 31.00
CA ILE A 405 -26.20 -30.89 30.59
C ILE A 405 -24.97 -31.77 30.35
N GLN A 406 -24.74 -32.76 31.22
CA GLN A 406 -23.65 -33.71 31.04
C GLN A 406 -23.79 -34.51 29.73
N ASP A 407 -24.98 -35.04 29.43
CA ASP A 407 -25.26 -35.76 28.19
C ASP A 407 -25.09 -34.85 26.96
N CYS A 408 -25.59 -33.62 27.05
CA CYS A 408 -25.47 -32.64 25.96
C CYS A 408 -24.01 -32.31 25.67
N VAL A 409 -23.22 -31.93 26.69
CA VAL A 409 -21.82 -31.53 26.54
C VAL A 409 -20.96 -32.71 26.11
N SER A 410 -21.18 -33.92 26.62
CA SER A 410 -20.40 -35.11 26.25
C SER A 410 -20.58 -35.53 24.79
N LYS A 411 -21.75 -35.25 24.20
CA LYS A 411 -22.04 -35.50 22.77
C LYS A 411 -21.68 -34.31 21.88
N PHE A 412 -21.34 -33.16 22.45
CA PHE A 412 -21.10 -31.93 21.71
C PHE A 412 -19.69 -31.89 21.13
N THR A 413 -19.57 -32.03 19.81
CA THR A 413 -18.27 -32.11 19.11
C THR A 413 -17.89 -30.83 18.35
N ARG A 414 -18.71 -29.77 18.38
CA ARG A 414 -18.48 -28.58 17.53
C ARG A 414 -17.19 -27.81 17.83
N PHE A 415 -16.70 -27.86 19.06
CA PHE A 415 -15.44 -27.25 19.46
C PHE A 415 -14.26 -28.24 19.48
N LYS A 416 -14.40 -29.39 18.81
CA LYS A 416 -13.30 -30.35 18.63
C LYS A 416 -12.49 -30.01 17.38
N GLN A 417 -11.17 -30.00 17.53
CA GLN A 417 -10.26 -29.75 16.41
C GLN A 417 -10.33 -30.90 15.40
N VAL A 418 -10.52 -30.53 14.13
CA VAL A 418 -10.50 -31.49 13.02
C VAL A 418 -9.06 -31.70 12.55
N ASP A 419 -8.61 -32.95 12.56
CA ASP A 419 -7.31 -33.33 12.02
C ASP A 419 -7.41 -33.60 10.52
N LEU A 420 -7.26 -32.56 9.71
CA LEU A 420 -7.32 -32.64 8.26
C LEU A 420 -6.17 -33.47 7.64
N ARG A 421 -5.04 -33.65 8.34
CA ARG A 421 -3.88 -34.39 7.81
C ARG A 421 -4.13 -35.90 7.76
N SER A 422 -4.99 -36.40 8.64
CA SER A 422 -5.38 -37.81 8.68
C SER A 422 -6.02 -38.29 7.36
N ILE A 423 -6.66 -37.39 6.61
CA ILE A 423 -7.39 -37.65 5.37
C ILE A 423 -6.44 -37.90 4.19
N PHE A 424 -5.30 -37.21 4.20
CA PHE A 424 -4.29 -37.26 3.14
C PHE A 424 -3.17 -38.27 3.43
N SER A 425 -3.20 -38.93 4.59
CA SER A 425 -2.24 -39.98 4.92
C SER A 425 -2.58 -41.28 4.17
N PRO A 426 -1.59 -41.97 3.57
CA PRO A 426 -1.86 -43.25 2.92
C PRO A 426 -2.30 -44.26 3.97
N MET A 427 -3.49 -44.87 3.79
CA MET A 427 -3.92 -46.04 4.54
C MET A 427 -2.81 -47.10 4.44
N THR A 428 -2.09 -47.36 5.54
CA THR A 428 -1.32 -48.60 5.65
C THR A 428 -2.32 -49.75 5.66
N PRO A 429 -2.28 -50.68 4.69
CA PRO A 429 -3.17 -51.83 4.72
C PRO A 429 -2.83 -52.66 5.97
N SER A 430 -3.86 -52.96 6.76
CA SER A 430 -3.84 -53.91 7.86
C SER A 430 -3.21 -55.22 7.40
N ALA A 431 -1.98 -55.49 7.82
CA ALA A 431 -1.35 -56.79 7.67
C ALA A 431 -1.97 -57.75 8.67
N ASP A 432 -3.05 -58.43 8.27
CA ASP A 432 -3.44 -59.72 8.83
C ASP A 432 -4.49 -60.38 7.94
N LEU A 433 -4.02 -61.08 6.91
CA LEU A 433 -4.70 -62.25 6.34
C LEU A 433 -3.60 -63.23 5.91
N GLY A 434 -3.40 -64.24 6.76
CA GLY A 434 -2.41 -65.28 6.58
C GLY A 434 -2.60 -66.05 5.29
N PHE A 435 -1.56 -66.05 4.45
CA PHE A 435 -1.40 -67.05 3.41
C PHE A 435 -0.56 -68.20 3.97
N VAL A 436 -1.21 -69.36 4.11
CA VAL A 436 -0.57 -70.64 4.38
C VAL A 436 0.23 -71.04 3.14
N GLU A 437 1.56 -71.05 3.26
CA GLU A 437 2.47 -71.54 2.24
C GLU A 437 2.46 -73.08 2.26
N THR A 438 1.77 -73.70 1.29
CA THR A 438 1.88 -75.14 1.05
C THR A 438 3.23 -75.43 0.38
N ALA A 439 4.12 -76.08 1.13
CA ALA A 439 5.39 -76.60 0.64
C ALA A 439 5.20 -77.64 -0.48
N SER A 440 5.76 -77.37 -1.66
CA SER A 440 5.93 -78.36 -2.71
C SER A 440 7.15 -79.23 -2.39
N VAL A 441 6.87 -80.51 -2.18
CA VAL A 441 7.84 -81.60 -2.05
C VAL A 441 8.60 -81.78 -3.36
N LYS A 442 9.93 -81.95 -3.25
CA LYS A 442 10.78 -82.48 -4.31
C LYS A 442 10.50 -83.98 -4.46
N GLU A 443 10.11 -84.40 -5.66
CA GLU A 443 10.74 -85.49 -6.44
C GLU A 443 10.38 -85.35 -7.91
#